data_AF-A0A6S7I8P2-F1
#
_entry.id   AF-A0A6S7I8P2-F1
#
_cell.length_a   1.000
_cell.length_b   1.000
_cell.length_c   1.000
_cell.angle_alpha   90.00
_cell.angle_beta   90.00
_cell.angle_gamma   90.00
#
_symmetry.space_group_name_H-M   'P 1'
#
loop_
_entity.id
_entity.type
_entity.pdbx_description
1 polymer ?
#
loop_
_entity_poly.entity_id
_entity_poly.type
_entity_poly.pdbx_seq_one_letter_code
_entity_poly.pdbx_strand_id
1 'polypeptide(L)'
;LRQLLERGRQKRLNVLLIGPTNCGKSFLLNPLELIYKTFINPATGKYAWVGLEECEVAYLNDFRWSPELIEWSDFLLLLEGQTVHLPRPKNMFATDLCIPRENTIPIFATSKGPIEFWGKYNSRDERENDMMSSRWNIFKFSVQIPSNESKDIPACARCFSNLVMSGSDVE
;
A
#
# COMPACT_ATOMS: atom_id res chain seq x y z
N LEU A 1 2.90 11.48 4.49
CA LEU A 1 3.33 10.30 5.28
C LEU A 1 2.77 10.36 6.71
N ARG A 2 3.07 11.40 7.50
CA ARG A 2 2.58 11.58 8.89
C ARG A 2 1.06 11.38 9.07
N GLN A 3 0.25 12.11 8.30
CA GLN A 3 -1.22 12.01 8.39
C GLN A 3 -1.75 10.57 8.22
N LEU A 4 -1.12 9.79 7.34
CA LEU A 4 -1.47 8.39 7.13
C LEU A 4 -1.07 7.51 8.32
N LEU A 5 0.11 7.75 8.91
CA LEU A 5 0.54 7.03 10.12
C LEU A 5 -0.32 7.36 11.34
N GLU A 6 -0.80 8.59 11.46
CA GLU A 6 -1.64 9.03 12.59
C GLU A 6 -3.11 8.63 12.45
N ARG A 7 -3.68 8.69 11.24
CA ARG A 7 -5.12 8.51 10.98
C ARG A 7 -5.47 7.17 10.34
N GLY A 8 -4.48 6.48 9.80
CA GLY A 8 -4.67 5.20 9.13
C GLY A 8 -5.31 5.27 7.75
N ARG A 9 -5.71 4.09 7.27
CA ARG A 9 -6.44 3.90 6.02
C ARG A 9 -7.71 4.73 5.96
N GLN A 10 -7.73 5.72 5.07
CA GLN A 10 -8.89 6.53 4.73
C GLN A 10 -8.75 7.00 3.28
N LYS A 11 -9.87 7.36 2.67
CA LYS A 11 -9.87 7.97 1.33
C LYS A 11 -8.91 9.17 1.28
N ARG A 12 -8.08 9.24 0.24
CA ARG A 12 -7.01 10.24 0.02
C ARG A 12 -5.85 10.24 1.03
N LEU A 13 -5.78 9.31 1.99
CA LEU A 13 -4.65 9.24 2.94
C LEU A 13 -3.64 8.15 2.60
N ASN A 14 -4.08 7.00 2.05
CA ASN A 14 -3.16 5.93 1.66
C ASN A 14 -2.11 6.46 0.68
N VAL A 15 -0.86 6.03 0.77
CA VAL A 15 0.23 6.62 -0.02
C VAL A 15 0.64 5.67 -1.13
N LEU A 16 0.63 6.15 -2.37
CA LEU A 16 1.10 5.41 -3.53
C LEU A 16 2.25 6.17 -4.20
N LEU A 17 3.43 5.57 -4.22
CA LEU A 17 4.57 6.11 -4.99
C LEU A 17 4.59 5.43 -6.36
N ILE A 18 4.40 6.22 -7.42
CA ILE A 18 4.43 5.72 -8.80
C ILE A 18 5.64 6.21 -9.55
N GLY A 19 6.13 5.43 -10.51
CA GLY A 19 7.22 5.84 -11.38
C GLY A 19 7.99 4.65 -11.97
N PRO A 20 8.90 4.91 -12.93
CA PRO A 20 9.69 3.88 -13.58
C PRO A 20 10.64 3.17 -12.61
N THR A 21 11.43 2.21 -13.07
CA THR A 21 12.45 1.60 -12.20
C THR A 21 13.53 2.61 -11.79
N ASN A 22 14.24 2.35 -10.70
CA ASN A 22 15.39 3.14 -10.22
C ASN A 22 15.12 4.61 -9.87
N CYS A 23 13.90 4.97 -9.49
CA CYS A 23 13.59 6.34 -9.02
C CYS A 23 13.45 6.46 -7.50
N GLY A 24 13.93 5.48 -6.72
CA GLY A 24 13.99 5.57 -5.26
C GLY A 24 12.67 5.32 -4.51
N LYS A 25 11.61 4.87 -5.20
CA LYS A 25 10.29 4.61 -4.59
C LYS A 25 10.37 3.64 -3.40
N SER A 26 10.92 2.44 -3.63
CA SER A 26 11.03 1.43 -2.59
C SER A 26 11.99 1.88 -1.49
N PHE A 27 13.14 2.47 -1.86
CA PHE A 27 14.10 3.04 -0.90
C PHE A 27 13.45 3.98 0.13
N LEU A 28 12.51 4.83 -0.31
CA LEU A 28 11.83 5.78 0.58
C LEU A 28 10.93 5.09 1.63
N LEU A 29 10.37 3.93 1.30
CA LEU A 29 9.39 3.21 2.15
C LEU A 29 9.96 1.97 2.83
N ASN A 30 11.11 1.43 2.40
CA ASN A 30 11.80 0.32 3.07
C ASN A 30 12.01 0.52 4.59
N PRO A 31 12.23 1.74 5.11
CA PRO A 31 12.31 1.94 6.56
C PRO A 31 11.04 1.55 7.33
N LEU A 32 9.88 1.40 6.68
CA LEU A 32 8.67 0.88 7.33
C LEU A 32 8.91 -0.50 7.93
N GLU A 33 9.59 -1.38 7.19
CA GLU A 33 9.93 -2.75 7.62
C GLU A 33 10.90 -2.79 8.80
N LEU A 34 11.69 -1.73 8.98
CA LEU A 34 12.64 -1.59 10.09
C LEU A 34 11.96 -1.07 11.37
N ILE A 35 10.94 -0.22 11.22
CA ILE A 35 10.32 0.52 12.33
C ILE A 35 9.08 -0.20 12.87
N TYR A 36 8.32 -0.86 12.01
CA TYR A 36 7.00 -1.41 12.32
C TYR A 36 6.90 -2.90 11.99
N LYS A 37 6.02 -3.62 12.70
CA LYS A 37 5.52 -4.94 12.27
C LYS A 37 4.74 -4.76 10.97
N THR A 38 5.42 -4.98 9.85
CA THR A 38 4.92 -4.63 8.52
C THR A 38 4.32 -5.84 7.81
N PHE A 39 3.10 -5.70 7.27
CA PHE A 39 2.57 -6.63 6.28
C PHE A 39 3.18 -6.28 4.91
N ILE A 40 3.99 -7.18 4.34
CA ILE A 40 4.71 -6.94 3.09
C ILE A 40 4.11 -7.79 1.99
N ASN A 41 3.37 -7.14 1.08
CA ASN A 41 2.69 -7.74 -0.07
C ASN A 41 1.75 -8.93 0.25
N PRO A 42 0.58 -9.00 -0.41
CA PRO A 42 -0.21 -10.22 -0.37
C PRO A 42 0.57 -11.41 -0.94
N ALA A 43 0.45 -12.57 -0.30
CA ALA A 43 0.90 -13.83 -0.87
C ALA A 43 0.05 -14.18 -2.12
N THR A 44 0.41 -15.24 -2.84
CA THR A 44 -0.40 -15.69 -3.98
C THR A 44 -1.58 -16.56 -3.52
N GLY A 45 -2.70 -16.46 -4.25
CA GLY A 45 -3.87 -17.32 -4.08
C GLY A 45 -4.89 -16.85 -3.04
N LYS A 46 -5.83 -17.74 -2.69
CA LYS A 46 -7.09 -17.39 -2.01
C LYS A 46 -6.93 -16.72 -0.63
N TYR A 47 -5.83 -16.97 0.07
CA TYR A 47 -5.62 -16.50 1.45
C TYR A 47 -4.48 -15.47 1.54
N ALA A 48 -4.29 -14.73 0.45
CA ALA A 48 -3.20 -13.80 0.22
C ALA A 48 -2.98 -12.75 1.33
N TRP A 49 -4.03 -12.37 2.05
CA TRP A 49 -4.02 -11.26 3.01
C TRP A 49 -4.02 -11.69 4.48
N VAL A 50 -3.85 -12.98 4.76
CA VAL A 50 -3.72 -13.47 6.15
C VAL A 50 -2.53 -12.79 6.83
N GLY A 51 -2.73 -12.29 8.05
CA GLY A 51 -1.72 -11.58 8.84
C GLY A 51 -1.81 -10.06 8.75
N LEU A 52 -2.62 -9.52 7.83
CA LEU A 52 -2.87 -8.08 7.74
C LEU A 52 -3.46 -7.50 9.03
N GLU A 53 -4.31 -8.25 9.75
CA GLU A 53 -4.93 -7.79 10.99
C GLU A 53 -3.97 -7.65 12.17
N GLU A 54 -2.82 -8.30 12.10
CA GLU A 54 -1.84 -8.31 13.19
C GLU A 54 -0.66 -7.36 12.95
N CYS A 55 -0.65 -6.65 11.82
CA CYS A 55 0.41 -5.72 11.47
C CYS A 55 0.10 -4.29 11.95
N GLU A 56 1.14 -3.48 12.08
CA GLU A 56 1.02 -2.06 12.40
C GLU A 56 0.88 -1.22 11.13
N VAL A 57 1.51 -1.65 10.04
CA VAL A 57 1.46 -0.99 8.72
C VAL A 57 1.43 -2.03 7.60
N ALA A 58 0.78 -1.70 6.49
CA ALA A 58 0.84 -2.49 5.26
C ALA A 58 1.70 -1.79 4.21
N TYR A 59 2.63 -2.53 3.63
CA TYR A 59 3.51 -2.07 2.56
C TYR A 59 3.37 -2.95 1.32
N LEU A 60 2.74 -2.41 0.29
CA LEU A 60 2.50 -3.04 -1.00
C LEU A 60 3.59 -2.62 -2.00
N ASN A 61 4.74 -3.31 -1.98
CA ASN A 61 5.91 -2.97 -2.79
C ASN A 61 5.84 -3.56 -4.21
N ASP A 62 6.01 -2.72 -5.23
CA ASP A 62 5.79 -3.01 -6.67
C ASP A 62 4.43 -3.69 -6.95
N PHE A 63 3.39 -3.18 -6.30
CA PHE A 63 2.07 -3.79 -6.30
C PHE A 63 1.34 -3.64 -7.63
N ARG A 64 0.64 -4.71 -8.01
CA ARG A 64 -0.28 -4.76 -9.15
C ARG A 64 -1.53 -5.49 -8.67
N TRP A 65 -2.69 -4.88 -8.87
CA TRP A 65 -3.94 -5.55 -8.54
C TRP A 65 -4.19 -6.74 -9.47
N SER A 66 -4.75 -7.80 -8.90
CA SER A 66 -5.28 -8.97 -9.60
C SER A 66 -6.47 -9.49 -8.80
N PRO A 67 -7.55 -9.97 -9.46
CA PRO A 67 -8.68 -10.59 -8.77
C PRO A 67 -8.26 -11.86 -7.99
N GLU A 68 -7.12 -12.47 -8.32
CA GLU A 68 -6.58 -13.61 -7.56
C GLU A 68 -6.01 -13.22 -6.20
N LEU A 69 -5.68 -11.93 -6.01
CA LEU A 69 -5.14 -11.42 -4.75
C LEU A 69 -6.25 -10.89 -3.84
N ILE A 70 -7.15 -10.08 -4.40
CA ILE A 70 -8.28 -9.46 -3.68
C ILE A 70 -9.34 -9.00 -4.69
N GLU A 71 -10.60 -9.18 -4.35
CA GLU A 71 -11.70 -8.62 -5.14
C GLU A 71 -11.61 -7.10 -5.17
N TRP A 72 -11.94 -6.49 -6.31
CA TRP A 72 -11.79 -5.04 -6.49
C TRP A 72 -12.59 -4.24 -5.45
N SER A 73 -13.84 -4.65 -5.20
CA SER A 73 -14.70 -4.02 -4.19
C SER A 73 -14.11 -4.10 -2.78
N ASP A 74 -13.55 -5.24 -2.41
CA ASP A 74 -12.94 -5.43 -1.09
C ASP A 74 -11.68 -4.59 -0.94
N PHE A 75 -10.89 -4.45 -2.01
CA PHE A 75 -9.72 -3.58 -1.98
C PHE A 75 -10.10 -2.10 -1.85
N LEU A 76 -11.17 -1.67 -2.54
CA LEU A 76 -11.73 -0.33 -2.38
C LEU A 76 -12.20 -0.08 -0.94
N LEU A 77 -12.91 -1.03 -0.33
CA LEU A 77 -13.37 -0.94 1.07
C LEU A 77 -12.20 -0.93 2.05
N LEU A 78 -11.19 -1.76 1.82
CA LEU A 78 -9.97 -1.81 2.62
C LEU A 78 -9.29 -0.44 2.62
N LEU A 79 -9.00 0.12 1.45
CA LEU A 79 -8.34 1.43 1.35
C LEU A 79 -9.19 2.59 1.88
N GLU A 80 -10.52 2.47 1.85
CA GLU A 80 -11.41 3.51 2.37
C GLU A 80 -11.53 3.51 3.90
N GLY A 81 -11.02 2.48 4.57
CA GLY A 81 -11.16 2.34 6.02
C GLY A 81 -12.47 1.69 6.46
N GLN A 82 -13.22 1.04 5.55
CA GLN A 82 -14.43 0.30 5.91
C GLN A 82 -14.10 -1.08 6.47
N THR A 83 -15.06 -1.70 7.15
CA THR A 83 -14.96 -3.12 7.52
C THR A 83 -14.91 -3.97 6.26
N VAL A 84 -13.92 -4.86 6.17
CA VAL A 84 -13.78 -5.80 5.04
C VAL A 84 -13.56 -7.22 5.56
N HIS A 85 -14.14 -8.19 4.85
CA HIS A 85 -14.02 -9.61 5.14
C HIS A 85 -13.23 -10.30 4.02
N LEU A 86 -12.03 -10.81 4.33
CA LEU A 86 -11.16 -11.47 3.36
C LEU A 86 -11.09 -12.99 3.64
N PRO A 87 -10.94 -13.84 2.61
CA PRO A 87 -10.97 -15.28 2.82
C PRO A 87 -9.87 -15.79 3.76
N ARG A 88 -10.20 -16.81 4.57
CA ARG A 88 -9.23 -17.56 5.40
C ARG A 88 -9.34 -19.07 5.25
N PRO A 89 -8.24 -19.82 5.48
CA PRO A 89 -8.29 -21.28 5.55
C PRO A 89 -9.22 -21.74 6.69
N LYS A 90 -10.39 -22.30 6.35
CA LYS A 90 -11.41 -22.73 7.34
C LYS A 90 -10.96 -23.89 8.24
N ASN A 91 -9.93 -24.61 7.84
CA ASN A 91 -9.31 -25.68 8.63
C ASN A 91 -8.42 -25.13 9.77
N MET A 92 -7.95 -23.88 9.68
CA MET A 92 -7.14 -23.23 10.72
C MET A 92 -7.89 -22.12 11.44
N PHE A 93 -8.90 -21.54 10.81
CA PHE A 93 -9.66 -20.40 11.34
C PHE A 93 -11.17 -20.65 11.25
N ALA A 94 -11.90 -20.33 12.31
CA ALA A 94 -13.37 -20.49 12.35
C ALA A 94 -14.10 -19.48 11.44
N THR A 95 -13.52 -18.30 11.24
CA THR A 95 -14.12 -17.20 10.49
C THR A 95 -13.17 -16.65 9.43
N ASP A 96 -13.73 -15.90 8.49
CA ASP A 96 -12.93 -15.10 7.56
C ASP A 96 -12.16 -13.99 8.30
N LEU A 97 -11.14 -13.45 7.63
CA LEU A 97 -10.36 -12.33 8.12
C LEU A 97 -11.27 -11.12 8.18
N CYS A 98 -11.54 -10.59 9.37
CA CYS A 98 -12.23 -9.32 9.51
C CYS A 98 -11.21 -8.21 9.79
N ILE A 99 -11.12 -7.22 8.89
CA ILE A 99 -10.43 -5.96 9.19
C ILE A 99 -11.53 -4.94 9.52
N PRO A 100 -11.82 -4.71 10.81
CA PRO A 100 -12.91 -3.82 11.20
C PRO A 100 -12.54 -2.34 10.94
N ARG A 101 -13.54 -1.46 10.94
CA ARG A 101 -13.35 -0.02 10.72
C ARG A 101 -12.38 0.63 11.72
N GLU A 102 -12.38 0.12 12.95
CA GLU A 102 -11.52 0.57 14.04
C GLU A 102 -10.05 0.16 13.84
N ASN A 103 -9.80 -0.84 12.97
CA ASN A 103 -8.46 -1.16 12.54
C ASN A 103 -8.03 -0.12 11.50
N THR A 104 -7.17 0.80 11.93
CA THR A 104 -6.67 1.92 11.14
C THR A 104 -5.30 1.63 10.52
N ILE A 105 -4.99 0.39 10.13
CA ILE A 105 -3.69 0.08 9.50
C ILE A 105 -3.36 1.05 8.36
N PRO A 106 -2.24 1.80 8.43
CA PRO A 106 -1.79 2.65 7.35
C PRO A 106 -1.32 1.81 6.14
N ILE A 107 -1.75 2.17 4.93
CA ILE A 107 -1.40 1.43 3.71
C ILE A 107 -0.50 2.30 2.82
N PHE A 108 0.72 1.82 2.61
CA PHE A 108 1.70 2.36 1.69
C PHE A 108 1.88 1.43 0.51
N ALA A 109 2.13 1.99 -0.67
CA ALA A 109 2.35 1.21 -1.87
C ALA A 109 3.40 1.87 -2.77
N THR A 110 4.10 1.03 -3.54
CA THR A 110 4.86 1.45 -4.71
C THR A 110 4.36 0.68 -5.93
N SER A 111 4.43 1.30 -7.10
CA SER A 111 4.08 0.63 -8.35
C SER A 111 4.69 1.35 -9.56
N LYS A 112 4.64 0.71 -10.73
CA LYS A 112 5.05 1.35 -11.99
C LYS A 112 4.17 2.56 -12.39
N GLY A 113 2.92 2.57 -11.96
CA GLY A 113 1.88 3.52 -12.37
C GLY A 113 0.62 3.36 -11.51
N PRO A 114 -0.45 4.11 -11.77
CA PRO A 114 -1.71 3.96 -11.04
C PRO A 114 -2.19 2.51 -10.99
N ILE A 115 -2.84 2.13 -9.89
CA ILE A 115 -3.49 0.82 -9.78
C ILE A 115 -4.77 0.89 -10.61
N GLU A 116 -4.82 0.11 -11.68
CA GLU A 116 -5.92 0.10 -12.65
C GLU A 116 -6.75 -1.18 -12.50
N PHE A 117 -8.05 -1.06 -12.77
CA PHE A 117 -8.95 -2.17 -12.96
C PHE A 117 -8.70 -2.81 -14.33
N TRP A 118 -8.63 -4.13 -14.33
CA TRP A 118 -8.51 -4.96 -15.53
C TRP A 118 -9.63 -5.98 -15.54
N GLY A 119 -10.66 -5.71 -16.35
CA GLY A 119 -11.79 -6.61 -16.53
C GLY A 119 -11.45 -7.79 -17.44
N LYS A 120 -12.47 -8.62 -17.70
CA LYS A 120 -12.35 -9.73 -18.66
C LYS A 120 -11.89 -9.20 -20.02
N TYR A 121 -11.02 -9.96 -20.67
CA TYR A 121 -10.45 -9.60 -21.98
C TYR A 121 -9.61 -8.30 -21.96
N ASN A 122 -8.97 -7.98 -20.83
CA ASN A 122 -8.17 -6.77 -20.65
C ASN A 122 -8.96 -5.47 -20.89
N SER A 123 -10.26 -5.48 -20.60
CA SER A 123 -11.06 -4.27 -20.67
C SER A 123 -10.65 -3.30 -19.56
N ARG A 124 -10.58 -2.01 -19.92
CA ARG A 124 -10.34 -0.91 -19.00
C ARG A 124 -11.67 -0.24 -18.65
N ASP A 125 -11.82 0.12 -17.38
CA ASP A 125 -12.94 0.93 -16.90
C ASP A 125 -12.38 2.17 -16.21
N GLU A 126 -12.58 3.33 -16.82
CA GLU A 126 -12.09 4.60 -16.28
C GLU A 126 -12.78 4.99 -14.98
N ARG A 127 -14.06 4.62 -14.79
CA ARG A 127 -14.79 4.94 -13.56
C ARG A 127 -14.24 4.13 -12.39
N GLU A 128 -13.93 2.86 -12.62
CA GLU A 128 -13.27 2.03 -11.61
C GLU A 128 -11.88 2.60 -11.27
N ASN A 129 -11.12 3.01 -12.27
CA ASN A 129 -9.81 3.64 -12.07
C ASN A 129 -9.89 4.95 -11.26
N ASP A 130 -10.93 5.77 -11.49
CA ASP A 130 -11.18 6.99 -10.71
C ASP A 130 -11.55 6.67 -9.26
N MET A 131 -12.38 5.64 -9.05
CA MET A 131 -12.73 5.16 -7.72
C MET A 131 -11.47 4.73 -6.96
N MET A 132 -10.58 3.95 -7.58
CA MET A 132 -9.32 3.54 -6.98
C MET A 132 -8.40 4.73 -6.70
N SER A 133 -8.18 5.58 -7.70
CA SER A 133 -7.27 6.73 -7.61
C SER A 133 -7.66 7.67 -6.46
N SER A 134 -8.96 7.86 -6.22
CA SER A 134 -9.45 8.71 -5.14
C SER A 134 -9.10 8.23 -3.72
N ARG A 135 -8.65 6.99 -3.55
CA ARG A 135 -8.23 6.40 -2.26
C ARG A 135 -6.75 6.60 -1.97
N TRP A 136 -5.97 7.04 -2.96
CA TRP A 136 -4.54 7.24 -2.84
C TRP A 136 -4.16 8.72 -2.86
N ASN A 137 -3.15 9.07 -2.07
CA ASN A 137 -2.31 10.22 -2.24
C ASN A 137 -1.10 9.79 -3.09
N ILE A 138 -1.13 10.16 -4.37
CA ILE A 138 -0.20 9.64 -5.38
C ILE A 138 0.98 10.59 -5.53
N PHE A 139 2.19 10.08 -5.32
CA PHE A 139 3.43 10.80 -5.58
C PHE A 139 4.12 10.22 -6.82
N LYS A 140 4.33 11.06 -7.83
CA LYS A 140 4.95 10.64 -9.09
C LYS A 140 6.44 10.94 -9.10
N PHE A 141 7.24 9.88 -9.16
CA PHE A 141 8.68 9.95 -9.33
C PHE A 141 9.00 9.85 -10.82
N SER A 142 9.54 10.92 -11.40
CA SER A 142 9.85 11.01 -12.83
C SER A 142 11.33 10.82 -13.15
N VAL A 143 12.23 11.06 -12.19
CA VAL A 143 13.68 11.03 -12.39
C VAL A 143 14.21 9.64 -12.05
N GLN A 144 14.84 8.98 -13.01
CA GLN A 144 15.57 7.73 -12.80
C GLN A 144 17.00 8.04 -12.39
N ILE A 145 17.46 7.39 -11.32
CA ILE A 145 18.84 7.47 -10.85
C ILE A 145 19.70 6.62 -11.78
N PRO A 146 20.71 7.20 -12.44
CA PRO A 146 21.65 6.45 -13.28
C PRO A 146 22.35 5.34 -12.49
N SER A 147 22.65 4.21 -13.14
CA SER A 147 23.28 3.06 -12.46
C SER A 147 24.67 3.39 -11.89
N ASN A 148 25.42 4.28 -12.53
CA ASN A 148 26.72 4.78 -12.06
C ASN A 148 26.60 5.73 -10.86
N GLU A 149 25.43 6.30 -10.60
CA GLU A 149 25.15 7.15 -9.44
C GLU A 149 24.41 6.40 -8.33
N SER A 150 23.93 5.19 -8.62
CA SER A 150 23.25 4.32 -7.66
C SER A 150 24.21 3.91 -6.55
N LYS A 151 23.86 4.28 -5.32
CA LYS A 151 24.58 3.88 -4.11
C LYS A 151 23.73 2.87 -3.35
N ASP A 152 24.38 1.85 -2.79
CA ASP A 152 23.74 0.97 -1.83
C ASP A 152 23.67 1.69 -0.48
N ILE A 153 22.49 2.23 -0.17
CA ILE A 153 22.22 2.96 1.06
C ILE A 153 21.23 2.12 1.88
N PRO A 154 21.61 1.68 3.09
CA PRO A 154 20.71 0.89 3.91
C PRO A 154 19.51 1.73 4.38
N ALA A 155 18.39 1.05 4.63
CA ALA A 155 17.22 1.69 5.24
C ALA A 155 17.60 2.29 6.60
N CYS A 156 17.16 3.53 6.86
CA CYS A 156 17.50 4.25 8.08
C CYS A 156 16.25 4.75 8.78
N ALA A 157 15.99 4.21 9.98
CA ALA A 157 14.85 4.60 10.80
C ALA A 157 14.87 6.11 11.10
N ARG A 158 16.01 6.65 11.54
CA ARG A 158 16.16 8.08 11.85
C ARG A 158 15.87 8.97 10.65
N CYS A 159 16.39 8.64 9.48
CA CYS A 159 16.12 9.43 8.26
C CYS A 159 14.64 9.40 7.89
N PHE A 160 13.98 8.25 8.00
CA PHE A 160 12.55 8.14 7.74
C PHE A 160 11.71 8.89 8.77
N SER A 161 12.03 8.78 10.07
CA SER A 161 11.36 9.55 11.11
C SER A 161 11.48 11.05 10.85
N ASN A 162 12.68 11.53 10.49
CA ASN A 162 12.88 12.93 10.13
C ASN A 162 12.04 13.34 8.91
N LEU A 163 11.97 12.50 7.87
CA LEU A 163 11.13 12.74 6.69
C LEU A 163 9.64 12.81 7.04
N VAL A 164 9.17 11.94 7.94
CA VAL A 164 7.78 11.94 8.41
C VAL A 164 7.49 13.22 9.20
N MET A 165 8.43 13.66 10.04
CA MET A 165 8.28 14.83 10.92
C MET A 165 8.56 16.17 10.24
N SER A 166 9.35 16.22 9.16
CA SER A 166 9.74 17.47 8.49
C SER A 166 8.60 18.17 7.74
N GLY A 167 7.42 17.54 7.62
CA GLY A 167 6.22 18.16 7.07
C GLY A 167 5.41 18.99 8.08
N SER A 168 5.95 19.27 9.27
CA SER A 168 5.25 19.93 10.38
C SER A 168 5.37 21.46 10.38
N ASP A 169 6.19 22.03 9.49
CA ASP A 169 6.51 23.47 9.48
C ASP A 169 5.55 24.32 8.61
N VAL A 170 4.36 23.79 8.32
CA VAL A 170 3.28 24.56 7.68
C VAL A 170 2.04 24.43 8.56
N GLU A 171 1.96 25.31 9.56
CA GLU A 171 0.72 25.65 10.27
C GLU A 171 -0.29 26.33 9.33
#